data_AF-V3ZXQ1-F1
#
_entry.id   AF-V3ZXQ1-F1
#
_cell.length_a   1.000
_cell.length_b   1.000
_cell.length_c   1.000
_cell.angle_alpha   90.00
_cell.angle_beta   90.00
_cell.angle_gamma   90.00
#
_symmetry.space_group_name_H-M   'P 1'
#
loop_
_entity.id
_entity.type
_entity.pdbx_description
1 polymer ?
#
loop_
_entity_poly.entity_id
_entity_poly.type
_entity_poly.pdbx_seq_one_letter_code
_entity_poly.pdbx_strand_id
1 'polypeptide(L)'
;LFNLSSQELNEALSFFIAEVRKESGDNYKPNTLYEIIISIQHYLRQNGRLIAFMDDQEYQGLRSVLNSKMKELSRLGLGINTKKSEVITIEQEEILWSKGLLGESNPQQLLDTLLFLFGLHFALRAAQEHRNLRFGMNTQLSVKYDLEGKKYLQYIEDVSKTNQGGLDHRKVSPKMTRAYENSNLLRCPVRLYEKYIALRPKDGTVDAFYLRPKKMPCSDVWYCDSPVGTHTIQSTVKRL
;
A
#
# COMPACT_ATOMS: atom_id res chain seq x y z
N LEU A 1 -22.54 3.82 -38.86
CA LEU A 1 -22.91 4.05 -37.44
C LEU A 1 -24.33 4.59 -37.31
N PHE A 2 -24.66 5.76 -37.87
CA PHE A 2 -25.99 6.39 -37.67
C PHE A 2 -27.18 5.61 -38.24
N ASN A 3 -27.01 4.99 -39.41
CA ASN A 3 -28.07 4.24 -40.09
C ASN A 3 -28.17 2.77 -39.66
N LEU A 4 -27.33 2.32 -38.73
CA LEU A 4 -27.37 0.94 -38.23
C LEU A 4 -28.45 0.81 -37.15
N SER A 5 -29.19 -0.29 -37.15
CA SER A 5 -30.01 -0.67 -36.00
C SER A 5 -29.16 -0.84 -34.73
N SER A 6 -29.79 -0.84 -33.55
CA SER A 6 -29.06 -1.11 -32.29
C SER A 6 -28.35 -2.45 -32.31
N GLN A 7 -28.96 -3.47 -32.93
CA GLN A 7 -28.37 -4.81 -33.04
C GLN A 7 -27.14 -4.83 -33.95
N GLU A 8 -27.24 -4.27 -35.16
CA GLU A 8 -26.10 -4.18 -36.08
C GLU A 8 -24.95 -3.35 -35.49
N LEU A 9 -25.29 -2.28 -34.76
CA LEU A 9 -24.30 -1.46 -34.07
C LEU A 9 -23.61 -2.22 -32.93
N ASN A 10 -24.36 -2.99 -32.14
CA ASN A 10 -23.85 -3.85 -31.09
C ASN A 10 -22.88 -4.91 -31.65
N GLU A 11 -23.26 -5.58 -32.74
CA GLU A 11 -22.42 -6.57 -33.41
C GLU A 11 -21.16 -5.95 -34.03
N ALA A 12 -21.31 -4.86 -34.80
CA ALA A 12 -20.18 -4.18 -35.45
C ALA A 12 -19.14 -3.68 -34.43
N LEU A 13 -19.57 -3.08 -33.32
CA LEU A 13 -18.66 -2.62 -32.28
C LEU A 13 -18.04 -3.79 -31.51
N SER A 14 -18.74 -4.92 -31.37
CA SER A 14 -18.17 -6.12 -30.77
C SER A 14 -17.01 -6.67 -31.60
N PHE A 15 -17.17 -6.78 -32.92
CA PHE A 15 -16.09 -7.17 -33.83
C PHE A 15 -14.95 -6.17 -33.82
N PHE A 16 -15.27 -4.88 -33.86
CA PHE A 16 -14.26 -3.83 -33.78
C PHE A 16 -13.40 -3.95 -32.52
N ILE A 17 -14.00 -4.15 -31.33
CA ILE A 17 -13.24 -4.26 -30.08
C ILE A 17 -12.40 -5.54 -30.00
N ALA A 18 -12.86 -6.65 -30.60
CA ALA A 18 -12.07 -7.87 -30.66
C ALA A 18 -10.77 -7.67 -31.47
N GLU A 19 -10.88 -6.95 -32.60
CA GLU A 19 -9.83 -6.86 -33.60
C GLU A 19 -8.97 -5.59 -33.53
N VAL A 20 -9.43 -4.51 -32.89
CA VAL A 20 -8.74 -3.22 -32.92
C VAL A 20 -7.32 -3.31 -32.36
N ARG A 21 -6.35 -2.77 -33.11
CA ARG A 21 -4.92 -2.66 -32.78
C ARG A 21 -4.40 -1.28 -33.13
N LYS A 22 -3.26 -0.91 -32.54
CA LYS A 22 -2.52 0.30 -32.92
C LYS A 22 -2.00 0.19 -34.35
N GLU A 23 -1.56 1.30 -34.92
CA GLU A 23 -0.84 1.31 -36.20
C GLU A 23 0.40 0.41 -36.20
N SER A 24 1.07 0.24 -35.05
CA SER A 24 2.19 -0.69 -34.90
C SER A 24 1.80 -2.17 -34.95
N GLY A 25 0.50 -2.50 -34.96
CA GLY A 25 -0.02 -3.86 -34.80
C GLY A 25 -0.20 -4.29 -33.34
N ASP A 26 0.32 -3.51 -32.38
CA ASP A 26 0.22 -3.84 -30.96
C ASP A 26 -1.19 -3.67 -30.40
N ASN A 27 -1.49 -4.42 -29.34
CA ASN A 27 -2.70 -4.23 -28.56
C ASN A 27 -2.75 -2.85 -27.88
N TYR A 28 -3.95 -2.30 -27.76
CA TYR A 28 -4.22 -1.18 -26.86
C TYR A 28 -4.19 -1.61 -25.39
N LYS A 29 -4.04 -0.65 -24.47
CA LYS A 29 -4.23 -0.91 -23.04
C LYS A 29 -5.72 -1.16 -22.76
N PRO A 30 -6.07 -1.95 -21.73
CA PRO A 30 -7.47 -2.23 -21.39
C PRO A 30 -8.33 -0.96 -21.27
N ASN A 31 -7.87 0.04 -20.53
CA ASN A 31 -8.64 1.28 -20.32
C ASN A 31 -8.85 2.07 -21.61
N THR A 32 -7.89 2.01 -22.55
CA THR A 32 -8.00 2.70 -23.83
C THR A 32 -9.13 2.12 -24.68
N LEU A 33 -9.40 0.81 -24.61
CA LEU A 33 -10.54 0.22 -25.31
C LEU A 33 -11.89 0.73 -24.76
N TYR A 34 -11.98 0.88 -23.44
CA TYR A 34 -13.15 1.49 -22.80
C TYR A 34 -13.33 2.94 -23.25
N GLU A 35 -12.26 3.73 -23.23
CA GLU A 35 -12.26 5.13 -23.67
C GLU A 35 -12.72 5.26 -25.13
N ILE A 36 -12.27 4.38 -26.03
CA ILE A 36 -12.72 4.37 -27.43
C ILE A 36 -14.25 4.19 -27.52
N ILE A 37 -14.83 3.25 -26.79
CA ILE A 37 -16.29 3.04 -26.79
C ILE A 37 -17.02 4.27 -26.24
N ILE A 38 -16.52 4.88 -25.17
CA ILE A 38 -17.10 6.10 -24.60
C ILE A 38 -17.00 7.28 -25.58
N SER A 39 -15.89 7.41 -26.30
CA SER A 39 -15.72 8.43 -27.34
C SER A 39 -16.70 8.23 -28.51
N ILE A 40 -16.90 6.99 -28.96
CA ILE A 40 -17.89 6.67 -29.99
C ILE A 40 -19.31 7.00 -29.51
N GLN A 41 -19.65 6.63 -28.26
CA GLN A 41 -20.94 6.98 -27.66
C GLN A 41 -21.14 8.49 -27.63
N HIS A 42 -20.13 9.23 -27.17
CA HIS A 42 -20.18 10.68 -27.08
C HIS A 42 -20.41 11.31 -28.46
N TYR A 43 -19.68 10.84 -29.47
CA TYR A 43 -19.85 11.29 -30.85
C TYR A 43 -21.26 11.00 -31.39
N LEU A 44 -21.80 9.80 -31.14
CA LEU A 44 -23.17 9.45 -31.55
C LEU A 44 -24.22 10.35 -30.89
N ARG A 45 -24.05 10.64 -29.59
CA ARG A 45 -24.94 11.56 -28.84
C ARG A 45 -24.88 12.98 -29.37
N GLN A 46 -23.69 13.50 -29.66
CA GLN A 46 -23.53 14.84 -30.25
C GLN A 46 -24.22 14.98 -31.61
N ASN A 47 -24.39 13.87 -32.33
CA ASN A 47 -25.02 13.83 -33.64
C ASN A 47 -26.47 13.28 -33.57
N GLY A 48 -27.14 13.46 -32.43
CA GLY A 48 -28.59 13.21 -32.29
C GLY A 48 -29.00 11.76 -32.00
N ARG A 49 -28.06 10.82 -31.89
CA ARG A 49 -28.35 9.43 -31.51
C ARG A 49 -28.08 9.21 -30.02
N LEU A 50 -29.15 9.29 -29.22
CA LEU A 50 -29.09 9.12 -27.77
C LEU A 50 -29.04 7.64 -27.39
N ILE A 51 -27.84 7.14 -27.07
CA ILE A 51 -27.59 5.75 -26.66
C ILE A 51 -26.68 5.70 -25.44
N ALA A 52 -26.79 4.65 -24.65
CA ALA A 52 -25.91 4.35 -23.52
C ALA A 52 -25.38 2.91 -23.64
N PHE A 53 -24.24 2.72 -24.30
CA PHE A 53 -23.60 1.40 -24.48
C PHE A 53 -23.31 0.67 -23.18
N MET A 54 -23.11 1.39 -22.09
CA MET A 54 -22.81 0.79 -20.78
C MET A 54 -24.06 0.38 -20.00
N ASP A 55 -25.23 0.92 -20.35
CA ASP A 55 -26.44 0.81 -19.55
C ASP A 55 -27.58 0.11 -20.32
N ASP A 56 -27.78 0.43 -21.60
CA ASP A 56 -28.89 -0.08 -22.41
C ASP A 56 -28.77 -1.58 -22.66
N GLN A 57 -29.84 -2.35 -22.46
CA GLN A 57 -29.82 -3.82 -22.56
C GLN A 57 -29.41 -4.32 -23.95
N GLU A 58 -29.73 -3.58 -25.01
CA GLU A 58 -29.44 -3.91 -26.40
C GLU A 58 -27.93 -4.08 -26.70
N TYR A 59 -27.04 -3.48 -25.89
CA TYR A 59 -25.59 -3.53 -26.08
C TYR A 59 -24.87 -4.51 -25.13
N GLN A 60 -25.59 -5.51 -24.59
CA GLN A 60 -25.00 -6.51 -23.70
C GLN A 60 -23.86 -7.30 -24.38
N GLY A 61 -23.99 -7.57 -25.68
CA GLY A 61 -22.95 -8.27 -26.47
C GLY A 61 -21.63 -7.49 -26.49
N LEU A 62 -21.70 -6.21 -26.85
CA LEU A 62 -20.56 -5.28 -26.84
C LEU A 62 -19.91 -5.21 -25.46
N ARG A 63 -20.71 -5.06 -24.39
CA ARG A 63 -20.18 -5.03 -23.01
C ARG A 63 -19.45 -6.32 -22.65
N SER A 64 -19.99 -7.47 -23.05
CA SER A 64 -19.38 -8.78 -22.79
C SER A 64 -18.03 -8.92 -23.50
N VAL A 65 -17.97 -8.55 -24.78
CA VAL A 65 -16.72 -8.60 -25.58
C VAL A 65 -15.69 -7.61 -25.04
N LEU A 66 -16.10 -6.37 -24.75
CA LEU A 66 -15.22 -5.36 -24.17
C LEU A 66 -14.62 -5.82 -22.84
N ASN A 67 -15.45 -6.32 -21.93
CA ASN A 67 -14.99 -6.83 -20.64
C ASN A 67 -14.04 -8.03 -20.81
N SER A 68 -14.36 -8.95 -21.71
CA SER A 68 -13.53 -10.13 -21.99
C SER A 68 -12.16 -9.72 -22.55
N LYS A 69 -12.14 -8.80 -23.53
CA LYS A 69 -10.89 -8.31 -24.12
C LYS A 69 -10.05 -7.52 -23.11
N MET A 70 -10.67 -6.66 -22.31
CA MET A 70 -9.98 -5.93 -21.24
C MET A 70 -9.35 -6.88 -20.21
N LYS A 71 -10.04 -7.97 -19.83
CA LYS A 71 -9.50 -9.00 -18.94
C LYS A 71 -8.34 -9.77 -19.56
N GLU A 72 -8.45 -10.16 -20.83
CA GLU A 72 -7.38 -10.81 -21.59
C GLU A 72 -6.11 -9.93 -21.60
N LEU A 73 -6.25 -8.67 -22.00
CA LEU A 73 -5.12 -7.72 -22.07
C LEU A 73 -4.50 -7.45 -20.70
N SER A 74 -5.33 -7.38 -19.65
CA SER A 74 -4.85 -7.24 -18.28
C SER A 74 -4.04 -8.46 -17.84
N ARG A 75 -4.45 -9.68 -18.22
CA ARG A 75 -3.70 -10.91 -17.95
C ARG A 75 -2.35 -10.96 -18.69
N LEU A 76 -2.27 -10.35 -19.86
CA LEU A 76 -1.02 -10.15 -20.61
C LEU A 76 -0.11 -9.06 -20.01
N GLY A 77 -0.51 -8.44 -18.90
CA GLY A 77 0.26 -7.40 -18.21
C GLY A 77 0.10 -5.99 -18.80
N LEU A 78 -0.70 -5.81 -19.85
CA LEU A 78 -0.94 -4.50 -20.46
C LEU A 78 -1.82 -3.65 -19.53
N GLY A 79 -1.35 -2.44 -19.20
CA GLY A 79 -2.10 -1.51 -18.35
C GLY A 79 -1.96 -1.74 -16.85
N ILE A 80 -1.19 -2.75 -16.41
CA ILE A 80 -0.76 -2.89 -15.02
C ILE A 80 0.37 -1.88 -14.76
N ASN A 81 0.02 -0.59 -14.70
CA ASN A 81 0.89 0.43 -14.10
C ASN A 81 0.74 0.35 -12.59
N THR A 82 1.17 -0.75 -11.98
CA THR A 82 1.51 -0.68 -10.57
C THR A 82 2.74 0.20 -10.50
N LYS A 83 2.62 1.43 -9.99
CA LYS A 83 3.74 2.14 -9.37
C LYS A 83 4.23 1.27 -8.22
N LYS A 84 4.94 0.18 -8.53
CA LYS A 84 5.60 -0.65 -7.54
C LYS A 84 6.75 0.22 -7.06
N SER A 85 6.76 0.51 -5.76
CA SER A 85 7.98 0.95 -5.11
C SER A 85 9.06 -0.07 -5.41
N GLU A 86 10.20 0.40 -5.93
CA GLU A 86 11.37 -0.45 -6.09
C GLU A 86 11.75 -1.05 -4.74
N VAL A 87 12.19 -2.30 -4.75
CA VAL A 87 12.64 -2.97 -3.53
C VAL A 87 13.97 -2.36 -3.12
N ILE A 88 14.08 -1.94 -1.86
CA ILE A 88 15.36 -1.49 -1.30
C ILE A 88 16.33 -2.69 -1.33
N THR A 89 17.43 -2.53 -2.06
CA THR A 89 18.49 -3.53 -2.14
C THR A 89 19.30 -3.58 -0.85
N ILE A 90 20.00 -4.69 -0.60
CA ILE A 90 20.91 -4.83 0.54
C ILE A 90 21.96 -3.71 0.50
N GLU A 91 22.50 -3.39 -0.67
CA GLU A 91 23.49 -2.32 -0.85
C GLU A 91 22.94 -0.94 -0.47
N GLN A 92 21.70 -0.64 -0.87
CA GLN A 92 21.03 0.61 -0.48
C GLN A 92 20.81 0.66 1.04
N GLU A 93 20.39 -0.46 1.66
CA GLU A 93 20.28 -0.55 3.11
C GLU A 93 21.64 -0.30 3.80
N GLU A 94 22.73 -0.92 3.32
CA GLU A 94 24.08 -0.69 3.84
C GLU A 94 24.51 0.78 3.72
N ILE A 95 24.12 1.47 2.64
CA ILE A 95 24.38 2.91 2.48
C ILE A 95 23.64 3.71 3.56
N LEU A 96 22.38 3.38 3.87
CA LEU A 96 21.61 4.07 4.91
C LEU A 96 22.26 3.93 6.30
N TRP A 97 22.75 2.72 6.61
CA TRP A 97 23.46 2.47 7.87
C TRP A 97 24.84 3.14 7.91
N SER A 98 25.65 2.99 6.86
CA SER A 98 27.02 3.54 6.82
C SER A 98 27.07 5.07 6.80
N LYS A 99 26.08 5.72 6.19
CA LYS A 99 25.92 7.19 6.23
C LYS A 99 25.33 7.71 7.54
N GLY A 100 24.95 6.82 8.46
CA GLY A 100 24.30 7.21 9.72
C GLY A 100 22.93 7.85 9.52
N LEU A 101 22.22 7.52 8.44
CA LEU A 101 20.81 7.91 8.30
C LEU A 101 19.92 7.06 9.20
N LEU A 102 20.32 5.79 9.39
CA LEU A 102 19.77 4.88 10.37
C LEU A 102 20.71 4.76 11.57
N GLY A 103 20.15 4.57 12.76
CA GLY A 103 20.89 4.51 14.02
C GLY A 103 20.02 4.93 15.22
N GLU A 104 20.69 5.20 16.34
CA GLU A 104 20.02 5.44 17.62
C GLU A 104 20.66 6.57 18.44
N SER A 105 21.41 7.45 17.77
CA SER A 105 22.24 8.49 18.39
C SER A 105 21.42 9.67 18.90
N ASN A 106 20.21 9.86 18.35
CA ASN A 106 19.29 10.90 18.77
C ASN A 106 17.82 10.45 18.58
N PRO A 107 16.84 11.18 19.16
CA PRO A 107 15.44 10.78 19.14
C PRO A 107 14.83 10.65 17.74
N GLN A 108 15.21 11.52 16.80
CA GLN A 108 14.70 11.49 15.43
C GLN A 108 15.30 10.30 14.66
N GLN A 109 16.61 10.07 14.78
CA GLN A 109 17.29 8.97 14.11
C GLN A 109 16.76 7.60 14.57
N LEU A 110 16.55 7.41 15.89
CA LEU A 110 15.95 6.17 16.41
C LEU A 110 14.52 5.95 15.86
N LEU A 111 13.73 7.03 15.76
CA LEU A 111 12.38 6.97 15.25
C LEU A 111 12.35 6.61 13.75
N ASP A 112 13.20 7.25 12.96
CA ASP A 112 13.34 6.98 11.52
C ASP A 112 13.80 5.54 11.29
N THR A 113 14.70 5.05 12.15
CA THR A 113 15.19 3.67 12.10
C THR A 113 14.11 2.65 12.39
N LEU A 114 13.27 2.89 13.39
CA LEU A 114 12.12 2.01 13.67
C LEU A 114 11.10 2.03 12.53
N LEU A 115 10.85 3.20 11.93
CA LEU A 115 9.96 3.31 10.79
C LEU A 115 10.50 2.49 9.61
N PHE A 116 11.79 2.59 9.31
CA PHE A 116 12.45 1.78 8.28
C PHE A 116 12.36 0.27 8.58
N LEU A 117 12.78 -0.14 9.78
CA LEU A 117 12.79 -1.56 10.18
C LEU A 117 11.39 -2.18 10.20
N PHE A 118 10.37 -1.44 10.62
CA PHE A 118 9.00 -1.95 10.62
C PHE A 118 8.42 -2.04 9.21
N GLY A 119 8.79 -1.09 8.33
CA GLY A 119 8.48 -1.21 6.91
C GLY A 119 9.12 -2.45 6.30
N LEU A 120 10.37 -2.74 6.65
CA LEU A 120 11.12 -3.90 6.17
C LEU A 120 10.57 -5.24 6.70
N HIS A 121 10.45 -5.38 8.02
CA HIS A 121 10.11 -6.67 8.65
C HIS A 121 8.61 -6.96 8.72
N PHE A 122 7.76 -5.93 8.84
CA PHE A 122 6.32 -6.10 9.00
C PHE A 122 5.54 -5.76 7.73
N ALA A 123 6.24 -5.28 6.69
CA ALA A 123 5.68 -4.85 5.42
C ALA A 123 4.65 -3.72 5.55
N LEU A 124 4.88 -2.81 6.49
CA LEU A 124 4.13 -1.55 6.59
C LEU A 124 4.61 -0.61 5.49
N ARG A 125 3.72 -0.27 4.54
CA ARG A 125 4.08 0.50 3.33
C ARG A 125 3.46 1.89 3.31
N ALA A 126 2.32 2.07 3.97
CA ALA A 126 1.61 3.33 4.01
C ALA A 126 1.88 4.06 5.33
N ALA A 127 2.04 5.39 5.26
CA ALA A 127 2.15 6.23 6.45
C ALA A 127 0.99 6.02 7.43
N GLN A 128 -0.21 5.71 6.93
CA GLN A 128 -1.37 5.39 7.76
C GLN A 128 -1.21 4.08 8.55
N GLU A 129 -0.58 3.05 7.98
CA GLU A 129 -0.33 1.79 8.69
C GLU A 129 0.61 2.02 9.87
N HIS A 130 1.67 2.80 9.66
CA HIS A 130 2.54 3.26 10.75
C HIS A 130 1.79 4.10 11.78
N ARG A 131 0.94 5.03 11.32
CA ARG A 131 0.16 5.93 12.20
C ARG A 131 -0.80 5.17 13.10
N ASN A 132 -1.35 4.05 12.62
CA ASN A 132 -2.30 3.21 13.32
C ASN A 132 -1.65 2.26 14.35
N LEU A 133 -0.32 2.15 14.38
CA LEU A 133 0.36 1.38 15.43
C LEU A 133 0.12 2.03 16.78
N ARG A 134 -0.21 1.19 17.76
CA ARG A 134 -0.53 1.60 19.13
C ARG A 134 0.47 1.04 20.14
N PHE A 135 0.52 1.70 21.29
CA PHE A 135 1.24 1.31 22.49
C PHE A 135 0.23 1.13 23.64
N GLY A 136 0.55 0.26 24.60
CA GLY A 136 -0.33 -0.06 25.73
C GLY A 136 -1.22 -1.28 25.44
N MET A 137 -2.41 -1.30 26.05
CA MET A 137 -3.28 -2.49 26.12
C MET A 137 -3.66 -3.09 24.76
N ASN A 138 -3.89 -2.23 23.75
CA ASN A 138 -4.34 -2.65 22.42
C ASN A 138 -3.22 -2.59 21.37
N THR A 139 -1.96 -2.78 21.79
CA THR A 139 -0.81 -2.74 20.88
C THR A 139 -0.80 -3.92 19.91
N GLN A 140 -0.40 -3.65 18.66
CA GLN A 140 -0.12 -4.67 17.66
C GLN A 140 1.28 -5.30 17.82
N LEU A 141 2.13 -4.72 18.66
CA LEU A 141 3.55 -5.08 18.79
C LEU A 141 3.82 -5.71 20.16
N SER A 142 4.38 -6.91 20.17
CA SER A 142 4.74 -7.59 21.42
C SER A 142 6.06 -8.34 21.31
N VAL A 143 6.89 -8.24 22.35
CA VAL A 143 8.13 -9.01 22.46
C VAL A 143 7.78 -10.41 22.95
N LYS A 144 8.27 -11.44 22.26
CA LYS A 144 8.06 -12.86 22.58
C LYS A 144 9.33 -13.67 22.38
N TYR A 145 9.25 -14.93 22.78
CA TYR A 145 10.29 -15.94 22.61
C TYR A 145 9.72 -17.10 21.81
N ASP A 146 10.52 -17.68 20.93
CA ASP A 146 10.14 -18.92 20.24
C ASP A 146 10.47 -20.15 21.09
N LEU A 147 10.25 -21.34 20.52
CA LEU A 147 10.49 -22.62 21.20
C LEU A 147 11.97 -22.85 21.52
N GLU A 148 12.88 -22.17 20.82
CA GLU A 148 14.33 -22.25 21.02
C GLU A 148 14.82 -21.17 22.01
N GLY A 149 13.90 -20.38 22.58
CA GLY A 149 14.23 -19.27 23.48
C GLY A 149 14.75 -18.03 22.76
N LYS A 150 14.66 -17.95 21.43
CA LYS A 150 15.10 -16.79 20.66
C LYS A 150 14.06 -15.67 20.74
N LYS A 151 14.52 -14.50 21.15
CA LYS A 151 13.68 -13.30 21.30
C LYS A 151 13.29 -12.72 19.94
N TYR A 152 12.04 -12.29 19.80
CA TYR A 152 11.54 -11.63 18.60
C TYR A 152 10.45 -10.61 18.91
N LEU A 153 10.31 -9.62 18.03
CA LEU A 153 9.20 -8.67 18.03
C LEU A 153 8.11 -9.18 17.09
N GLN A 154 6.93 -9.44 17.64
CA GLN A 154 5.75 -9.86 16.89
C GLN A 154 4.93 -8.65 16.49
N TYR A 155 4.49 -8.62 15.22
CA TYR A 155 3.43 -7.73 14.74
C TYR A 155 2.21 -8.56 14.34
N ILE A 156 1.03 -8.15 14.83
CA ILE A 156 -0.28 -8.70 14.42
C ILE A 156 -1.08 -7.56 13.79
N GLU A 157 -1.47 -7.71 12.54
CA GLU A 157 -2.33 -6.75 11.84
C GLU A 157 -3.73 -6.73 12.46
N ASP A 158 -4.36 -5.55 12.59
CA ASP A 158 -5.77 -5.47 13.05
C ASP A 158 -6.72 -5.76 11.88
N VAL A 159 -6.68 -4.88 10.89
CA VAL A 159 -7.50 -4.87 9.69
C VAL A 159 -6.64 -4.39 8.53
N SER A 160 -6.96 -4.83 7.32
CA SER A 160 -6.30 -4.43 6.08
C SER A 160 -7.32 -4.04 5.02
N LYS A 161 -6.85 -3.54 3.88
CA LYS A 161 -7.74 -3.22 2.74
C LYS A 161 -8.58 -4.43 2.29
N THR A 162 -8.03 -5.63 2.44
CA THR A 162 -8.66 -6.91 2.08
C THR A 162 -9.30 -7.63 3.26
N ASN A 163 -9.15 -7.10 4.47
CA ASN A 163 -9.76 -7.61 5.70
C ASN A 163 -10.20 -6.42 6.56
N GLN A 164 -11.36 -5.84 6.24
CA GLN A 164 -11.87 -4.65 6.94
C GLN A 164 -12.53 -5.00 8.28
N GLY A 165 -12.49 -6.28 8.69
CA GLY A 165 -13.28 -6.79 9.81
C GLY A 165 -14.77 -6.94 9.47
N GLY A 166 -15.61 -7.03 10.49
CA GLY A 166 -17.06 -7.20 10.33
C GLY A 166 -17.51 -8.65 10.11
N LEU A 167 -18.82 -8.84 9.88
CA LEU A 167 -19.48 -10.15 9.86
C LEU A 167 -18.88 -11.11 8.82
N ASP A 168 -18.46 -10.58 7.67
CA ASP A 168 -17.94 -11.37 6.55
C ASP A 168 -16.47 -11.78 6.73
N HIS A 169 -15.73 -11.09 7.59
CA HIS A 169 -14.32 -11.38 7.86
C HIS A 169 -14.06 -12.05 9.21
N ARG A 170 -15.11 -12.51 9.91
CA ARG A 170 -14.99 -13.16 11.24
C ARG A 170 -14.06 -14.37 11.27
N LYS A 171 -13.88 -15.05 10.14
CA LYS A 171 -13.01 -16.23 10.01
C LYS A 171 -11.64 -15.91 9.41
N VAL A 172 -11.37 -14.66 9.06
CA VAL A 172 -10.08 -14.26 8.50
C VAL A 172 -9.08 -14.09 9.63
N SER A 173 -8.03 -14.91 9.62
CA SER A 173 -6.92 -14.76 10.56
C SER A 173 -6.12 -13.50 10.20
N PRO A 174 -5.83 -12.61 11.15
CA PRO A 174 -5.00 -11.46 10.88
C PRO A 174 -3.58 -11.86 10.51
N LYS A 175 -2.92 -11.05 9.67
CA LYS A 175 -1.53 -11.30 9.28
C LYS A 175 -0.63 -11.16 10.50
N MET A 176 0.19 -12.16 10.74
CA MET A 176 1.21 -12.16 11.79
C MET A 176 2.60 -12.22 11.17
N THR A 177 3.50 -11.37 11.64
CA THR A 177 4.91 -11.34 11.22
C THR A 177 5.83 -11.22 12.44
N ARG A 178 7.09 -11.61 12.27
CA ARG A 178 8.09 -11.64 13.36
C ARG A 178 9.39 -11.01 12.88
N ALA A 179 10.00 -10.19 13.72
CA ALA A 179 11.33 -9.64 13.54
C ALA A 179 12.22 -10.17 14.67
N TYR A 180 13.11 -11.11 14.36
CA TYR A 180 13.96 -11.76 15.35
C TYR A 180 15.08 -10.84 15.83
N GLU A 181 15.49 -11.04 17.08
CA GLU A 181 16.75 -10.52 17.56
C GLU A 181 17.89 -11.06 16.68
N ASN A 182 18.86 -10.19 16.41
CA ASN A 182 20.03 -10.52 15.61
C ASN A 182 21.31 -10.09 16.35
N SER A 183 22.45 -10.66 15.96
CA SER A 183 23.75 -10.41 16.60
C SER A 183 24.25 -8.97 16.40
N ASN A 184 23.74 -8.24 15.41
CA ASN A 184 24.09 -6.86 15.19
C ASN A 184 23.22 -5.94 16.05
N LEU A 185 23.70 -5.62 17.25
CA LEU A 185 22.97 -4.77 18.19
C LEU A 185 22.48 -3.45 17.57
N LEU A 186 23.27 -2.82 16.70
CA LEU A 186 22.91 -1.55 16.07
C LEU A 186 21.71 -1.67 15.11
N ARG A 187 21.44 -2.86 14.59
CA ARG A 187 20.36 -3.14 13.62
C ARG A 187 19.29 -4.08 14.18
N CYS A 188 19.38 -4.43 15.45
CA CYS A 188 18.46 -5.37 16.06
C CYS A 188 17.08 -4.72 16.28
N PRO A 189 16.01 -5.19 15.60
CA PRO A 189 14.68 -4.58 15.70
C PRO A 189 14.09 -4.70 17.11
N VAL A 190 14.37 -5.81 17.80
CA VAL A 190 13.94 -6.03 19.19
C VAL A 190 14.59 -5.01 20.12
N ARG A 191 15.92 -4.90 20.09
CA ARG A 191 16.67 -3.99 20.97
C ARG A 191 16.30 -2.53 20.73
N LEU A 192 16.20 -2.11 19.47
CA LEU A 192 15.84 -0.73 19.12
C LEU A 192 14.41 -0.40 19.53
N TYR A 193 13.47 -1.36 19.39
CA TYR A 193 12.11 -1.22 19.91
C TYR A 193 12.12 -1.05 21.43
N GLU A 194 12.83 -1.91 22.17
CA GLU A 194 12.89 -1.84 23.63
C GLU A 194 13.51 -0.54 24.12
N LYS A 195 14.60 -0.09 23.47
CA LYS A 195 15.20 1.22 23.74
C LYS A 195 14.20 2.35 23.52
N TYR A 196 13.45 2.32 22.42
CA TYR A 196 12.43 3.33 22.15
C TYR A 196 11.35 3.34 23.22
N ILE A 197 10.83 2.16 23.62
CA ILE A 197 9.84 2.04 24.69
C ILE A 197 10.38 2.60 26.01
N ALA A 198 11.63 2.29 26.37
CA ALA A 198 12.26 2.78 27.60
C ALA A 198 12.44 4.31 27.63
N LEU A 199 12.55 4.94 26.45
CA LEU A 199 12.74 6.39 26.30
C LEU A 199 11.42 7.16 26.10
N ARG A 200 10.27 6.47 26.11
CA ARG A 200 8.94 7.10 26.15
C ARG A 200 8.70 7.73 27.53
N PRO A 201 7.82 8.73 27.64
CA PRO A 201 7.34 9.21 28.94
C PRO A 201 6.74 8.06 29.76
N LYS A 202 7.15 7.93 31.03
CA LYS A 202 6.67 6.86 31.93
C LYS A 202 5.17 7.00 32.25
N ASP A 203 4.71 8.24 32.46
CA ASP A 203 3.31 8.57 32.75
C ASP A 203 2.55 9.04 31.50
N GLY A 204 2.97 8.56 30.32
CA GLY A 204 2.35 8.92 29.05
C GLY A 204 0.93 8.36 28.93
N THR A 205 0.01 9.19 28.43
CA THR A 205 -1.40 8.82 28.20
C THR A 205 -1.68 8.51 26.72
N VAL A 206 -0.78 8.91 25.82
CA VAL A 206 -0.97 8.73 24.38
C VAL A 206 -0.71 7.28 23.97
N ASP A 207 -1.73 6.66 23.39
CA ASP A 207 -1.70 5.30 22.87
C ASP A 207 -1.00 5.17 21.51
N ALA A 208 -0.65 6.27 20.84
CA ALA A 208 0.08 6.22 19.58
C ALA A 208 1.48 5.59 19.76
N PHE A 209 1.86 4.71 18.82
CA PHE A 209 3.19 4.09 18.86
C PHE A 209 4.29 5.11 18.58
N TYR A 210 4.20 5.91 17.52
CA TYR A 210 5.21 6.93 17.21
C TYR A 210 4.92 8.25 17.96
N LEU A 211 5.83 8.64 18.84
CA LEU A 211 5.77 9.86 19.63
C LEU A 211 6.73 10.92 19.12
N ARG A 212 6.36 12.18 19.27
CA ARG A 212 7.13 13.32 18.77
C ARG A 212 8.49 13.43 19.50
N PRO A 213 9.62 13.49 18.78
CA PRO A 213 10.93 13.78 19.37
C PRO A 213 10.95 15.08 20.18
N LYS A 214 11.58 15.07 21.36
CA LYS A 214 11.89 16.30 22.10
C LYS A 214 13.02 17.06 21.42
N LYS A 215 12.91 18.40 21.40
CA LYS A 215 14.01 19.28 20.94
C LYS A 215 15.22 19.22 21.87
N MET A 216 14.97 19.09 23.17
CA MET A 216 15.99 18.94 24.21
C MET A 216 15.64 17.69 25.03
N PRO A 217 16.11 16.50 24.62
CA PRO A 217 15.86 15.26 25.35
C PRO A 217 16.71 15.21 26.64
N CYS A 218 16.17 14.56 27.68
CA CYS A 218 16.96 14.16 28.86
C CYS A 218 17.50 12.75 28.64
N SER A 219 18.40 12.27 29.51
CA SER A 219 19.00 10.93 29.40
C SER A 219 17.93 9.82 29.27
N ASP A 220 16.84 9.94 30.02
CA ASP A 220 15.87 8.84 30.20
C ASP A 220 14.55 9.06 29.45
N VAL A 221 14.33 10.24 28.86
CA VAL A 221 13.08 10.56 28.16
C VAL A 221 13.35 11.40 26.91
N TRP A 222 13.19 10.77 25.75
CA TRP A 222 13.50 11.37 24.45
C TRP A 222 12.27 11.89 23.70
N TYR A 223 11.07 11.44 24.07
CA TYR A 223 9.85 11.72 23.34
C TYR A 223 8.83 12.50 24.18
N CYS A 224 8.00 13.29 23.51
CA CYS A 224 6.84 13.95 24.10
C CYS A 224 5.67 12.99 24.17
N ASP A 225 4.76 13.18 25.14
CA ASP A 225 3.46 12.47 25.17
C ASP A 225 2.51 13.08 24.12
N SER A 226 2.90 12.99 22.85
CA SER A 226 2.16 13.53 21.73
C SER A 226 2.52 12.73 20.48
N PRO A 227 1.55 12.37 19.64
CA PRO A 227 1.82 11.60 18.44
C PRO A 227 2.68 12.36 17.43
N VAL A 228 3.45 11.62 16.63
CA VAL A 228 4.05 12.17 15.40
C VAL A 228 2.96 12.51 14.39
N GLY A 229 3.08 13.65 13.72
CA GLY A 229 2.17 14.07 12.66
C GLY A 229 2.27 13.15 11.43
N THR A 230 1.14 12.88 10.78
CA THR A 230 1.07 11.99 9.60
C THR A 230 2.00 12.43 8.47
N HIS A 231 2.13 13.75 8.24
CA HIS A 231 3.05 14.29 7.22
C HIS A 231 4.52 14.00 7.54
N THR A 232 4.92 14.01 8.82
CA THR A 232 6.28 13.67 9.24
C THR A 232 6.59 12.19 9.00
N ILE A 233 5.64 11.29 9.30
CA ILE A 233 5.77 9.86 8.99
C ILE A 233 5.90 9.68 7.47
N GLN A 234 5.02 10.32 6.69
CA GLN A 234 5.03 10.23 5.22
C GLN A 234 6.31 10.78 4.58
N SER A 235 6.91 11.82 5.16
CA SER A 235 8.15 12.42 4.65
C SER A 235 9.41 11.65 5.05
N THR A 236 9.32 10.68 5.97
CA THR A 236 10.50 9.94 6.44
C THR A 236 11.15 9.13 5.33
N VAL A 237 10.37 8.42 4.52
CA VAL A 237 10.88 7.68 3.34
C VAL A 237 11.50 8.59 2.29
N LYS A 238 11.12 9.88 2.23
CA LYS A 238 11.74 10.85 1.31
C LYS A 238 13.04 11.44 1.86
N ARG A 239 13.24 11.36 3.19
CA ARG A 239 14.39 11.90 3.90
C ARG A 239 15.52 10.87 4.01
N LEU A 240 15.16 9.61 4.20
CA LEU A 240 16.04 8.44 4.08
C LEU A 240 16.37 8.19 2.61
#